data_AF-V2U4K9-F1
#
_entry.id   AF-V2U4K9-F1
#
_cell.length_a   1.000
_cell.length_b   1.000
_cell.length_c   1.000
_cell.angle_alpha   90.00
_cell.angle_beta   90.00
_cell.angle_gamma   90.00
#
_symmetry.space_group_name_H-M   'P 1'
#
loop_
_entity.id
_entity.type
_entity.pdbx_description
1 polymer ?
#
loop_
_entity_poly.entity_id
_entity_poly.type
_entity_poly.pdbx_seq_one_letter_code
_entity_poly.pdbx_strand_id
1 'polypeptide(L)' 'MMNNNELAELIIEQANDAVIYADHQGNIQRWNDAASRLFGFSKAEILGKV' A
#
# COMPACT_ATOMS: atom_id res chain seq x y z
N MET A 1 -21.27 -6.87 8.35
CA MET A 1 -20.18 -7.87 8.30
C MET A 1 -19.22 -7.46 7.22
N MET A 2 -17.91 -7.57 7.44
CA MET A 2 -16.92 -7.27 6.39
C MET A 2 -17.04 -8.27 5.24
N ASN A 3 -16.91 -7.80 4.01
CA ASN A 3 -16.81 -8.66 2.83
C ASN A 3 -15.36 -9.09 2.57
N ASN A 4 -15.16 -10.02 1.64
CA ASN A 4 -13.83 -10.57 1.33
C ASN A 4 -12.83 -9.51 0.83
N ASN A 5 -13.29 -8.49 0.10
CA ASN A 5 -12.41 -7.44 -0.40
C ASN A 5 -11.96 -6.51 0.75
N GLU A 6 -12.86 -6.16 1.66
CA GLU A 6 -12.54 -5.37 2.85
C GLU A 6 -11.56 -6.12 3.77
N LEU A 7 -11.75 -7.43 3.92
CA LEU A 7 -10.81 -8.27 4.67
C LEU A 7 -9.43 -8.33 4.01
N ALA A 8 -9.36 -8.47 2.68
CA ALA A 8 -8.10 -8.50 1.95
C ALA A 8 -7.34 -7.17 2.07
N GLU A 9 -8.01 -6.03 1.92
CA GLU A 9 -7.39 -4.72 2.09
C GLU A 9 -6.88 -4.53 3.53
N LEU A 10 -7.64 -4.99 4.54
CA LEU A 10 -7.20 -4.92 5.94
C LEU A 10 -5.95 -5.76 6.20
N ILE A 11 -5.88 -6.97 5.62
CA ILE A 11 -4.71 -7.85 5.74
C ILE A 11 -3.48 -7.19 5.11
N ILE A 12 -3.62 -6.59 3.92
CA ILE A 12 -2.51 -5.91 3.24
C ILE A 12 -2.05 -4.69 4.05
N GLU A 13 -3.00 -3.89 4.54
CA GLU A 13 -2.70 -2.66 5.28
C GLU A 13 -2.00 -2.96 6.63
N GLN A 14 -2.39 -4.04 7.30
CA GLN A 14 -1.79 -4.46 8.58
C GLN A 14 -0.59 -5.41 8.46
N ALA A 15 -0.21 -5.81 7.24
CA ALA A 15 0.97 -6.65 7.05
C ALA A 15 2.23 -5.94 7.58
N ASN A 16 3.07 -6.70 8.30
CA ASN A 16 4.35 -6.16 8.81
C ASN A 16 5.35 -5.92 7.68
N ASP A 17 5.27 -6.70 6.60
CA ASP A 17 6.09 -6.52 5.41
C ASP A 17 5.59 -5.34 4.59
N ALA A 18 6.53 -4.58 4.02
CA ALA A 18 6.20 -3.51 3.10
C ALA A 18 5.56 -4.08 1.83
N VAL A 19 4.34 -3.62 1.52
CA VAL A 19 3.61 -4.00 0.31
C VAL A 19 3.48 -2.79 -0.59
N ILE A 20 4.03 -2.89 -1.80
CA ILE A 20 4.01 -1.86 -2.83
C ILE A 20 3.58 -2.50 -4.14
N TYR A 21 2.63 -1.87 -4.83
CA TYR A 21 2.27 -2.21 -6.20
C TYR A 21 2.31 -0.95 -7.05
N ALA A 22 2.98 -1.05 -8.19
CA ALA A 22 3.02 -0.04 -9.22
C ALA A 22 2.43 -0.61 -10.52
N ASP A 23 1.79 0.24 -11.31
CA ASP A 23 1.33 -0.15 -12.64
C ASP A 23 2.49 -0.28 -13.64
N HIS A 24 2.16 -0.62 -14.89
CA HIS A 24 3.13 -0.79 -15.98
C HIS A 24 3.90 0.49 -16.37
N GLN A 25 3.44 1.67 -15.93
CA GLN A 25 4.12 2.95 -16.11
C GLN A 25 4.96 3.34 -14.89
N GLY A 26 4.97 2.51 -13.85
CA GLY A 26 5.67 2.74 -12.60
C GLY A 26 4.88 3.56 -11.58
N ASN A 27 3.64 3.98 -11.88
CA ASN A 27 2.88 4.77 -10.91
C ASN A 27 2.46 3.88 -9.75
N ILE A 28 2.77 4.30 -8.52
CA ILE A 28 2.46 3.55 -7.31
C ILE A 28 0.96 3.63 -7.02
N GLN A 29 0.31 2.46 -7.00
CA GLN A 29 -1.13 2.26 -6.80
C GLN A 29 -1.47 1.69 -5.41
N ARG A 30 -0.47 1.11 -4.72
CA ARG A 30 -0.59 0.65 -3.33
C ARG A 30 0.69 0.95 -2.56
N TRP A 31 0.46 1.37 -1.33
CA TRP A 31 1.48 1.69 -0.34
C TRP A 31 0.86 1.47 1.04
N ASN A 32 1.27 0.41 1.73
CA ASN A 32 0.77 0.10 3.07
C ASN A 32 1.56 0.83 4.17
N ASP A 33 1.07 0.76 5.40
CA ASP A 33 1.72 1.36 6.56
C ASP A 33 3.17 0.86 6.78
N ALA A 34 3.45 -0.41 6.47
CA ALA A 34 4.82 -0.94 6.56
C ALA A 34 5.77 -0.30 5.53
N ALA A 35 5.32 -0.07 4.30
CA ALA A 35 6.09 0.69 3.31
C ALA A 35 6.35 2.13 3.79
N SER A 36 5.36 2.77 4.42
CA SER A 36 5.53 4.12 4.97
C SER A 36 6.61 4.16 6.04
N ARG A 37 6.62 3.19 6.95
CA ARG A 37 7.66 3.08 7.99
C ARG A 37 9.04 2.77 7.42
N LEU A 38 9.13 1.89 6.42
CA LEU A 38 10.38 1.44 5.85
C LEU A 38 11.07 2.54 5.04
N PHE A 39 10.31 3.27 4.22
CA PHE A 39 10.86 4.27 3.29
C PHE A 39 10.73 5.71 3.78
N GLY A 40 9.97 5.97 4.85
CA GLY A 40 9.85 7.30 5.46
C GLY A 40 8.90 8.26 4.72
N PHE A 41 8.09 7.76 3.80
CA PHE A 41 7.10 8.55 3.06
C PHE A 41 5.69 8.06 3.36
N SER A 42 4.75 8.98 3.54
CA SER A 42 3.35 8.64 3.68
C SER A 42 2.73 8.19 2.36
N LYS A 43 1.62 7.44 2.47
CA LYS A 43 0.79 7.04 1.33
C LYS A 43 0.38 8.24 0.46
N ALA A 44 0.04 9.38 1.08
CA ALA A 44 -0.39 10.58 0.36
C ALA A 44 0.73 11.21 -0.48
N GLU A 45 1.99 11.05 -0.08
CA GLU A 45 3.14 11.60 -0.81
C GLU A 45 3.50 10.75 -2.03
N ILE A 46 3.27 9.44 -1.95
CA ILE A 46 3.78 8.46 -2.90
C ILE A 46 2.74 7.96 -3.91
N LEU A 47 1.46 7.92 -3.56
CA LEU A 47 0.44 7.45 -4.50
C LEU A 47 0.44 8.30 -5.78
N GLY A 48 0.50 7.62 -6.93
CA GLY A 48 0.59 8.24 -8.26
C GLY A 48 1.98 8.79 -8.62
N LYS A 49 3.02 8.52 -7.83
CA LYS A 49 4.41 8.82 -8.15
C LYS A 49 5.10 7.62 -8.79
N VAL A 50 6.20 7.88 -9.50
CA VAL A 50 7.14 6.90 -10.07
C VAL A 50 8.40 6.86 -9.23
#